data_AF-A0A2E8CTQ0-F1
#
_entry.id   AF-A0A2E8CTQ0-F1
#
_cell.length_a   1.000
_cell.length_b   1.000
_cell.length_c   1.000
_cell.angle_alpha   90.00
_cell.angle_beta   90.00
_cell.angle_gamma   90.00
#
_symmetry.space_group_name_H-M   'P 1'
#
loop_
_entity.id
_entity.type
_entity.pdbx_description
1 polymer ?
#
loop_
_entity_poly.entity_id
_entity_poly.type
_entity_poly.pdbx_seq_one_letter_code
_entity_poly.pdbx_strand_id
1 'polypeptide(L)'
;MNIRAYTTLLITSFFFLPALQAQLRRPGVVTIKKEDRKSSQLVKEDGVIYLEGMVVNDVVVRISIAAPAYSTLAADRWLGTLLPNQNAILLAVSEKAYRVRAKAKQGQIAGWISKGAVAGLHESFETNLHAFYDRYVGVKDLIDNHQVALGMTLSEVIASIGPPDKRSSKVTEEGRSDTLEFIAYERVPRTVVGYDSFGVPYNTTTYVEVESSRVTIELENNTVITIEDSEGVDLSRNGGTLSVVPPPVFLF
;
A
#
# COMPACT_ATOMS: atom_id res chain seq x y z
N MET A 1 85.44 9.90 53.65
CA MET A 1 86.42 8.85 53.94
C MET A 1 85.69 7.51 53.95
N ASN A 2 86.08 6.59 53.06
CA ASN A 2 85.83 5.13 53.01
C ASN A 2 84.36 4.63 52.89
N ILE A 3 83.91 3.92 51.83
CA ILE A 3 84.33 2.69 51.10
C ILE A 3 83.47 1.46 51.52
N ARG A 4 82.97 0.72 50.50
CA ARG A 4 82.45 -0.69 50.47
C ARG A 4 81.05 -0.95 51.06
N ALA A 5 80.23 -1.91 50.62
CA ALA A 5 80.26 -2.91 49.54
C ALA A 5 78.87 -3.59 49.43
N TYR A 6 78.55 -4.11 48.24
CA TYR A 6 77.70 -5.27 47.89
C TYR A 6 76.68 -5.83 48.91
N THR A 7 75.42 -6.03 48.51
CA THR A 7 74.90 -7.36 48.10
C THR A 7 73.49 -7.28 47.48
N THR A 8 73.33 -8.07 46.44
CA THR A 8 72.13 -8.40 45.65
C THR A 8 71.00 -9.00 46.50
N LEU A 9 69.76 -8.55 46.27
CA LEU A 9 68.57 -9.35 46.55
C LEU A 9 67.58 -9.26 45.39
N LEU A 10 67.23 -10.44 44.90
CA LEU A 10 66.46 -10.75 43.71
C LEU A 10 64.97 -10.63 44.07
N ILE A 11 64.26 -9.66 43.47
CA ILE A 11 62.80 -9.54 43.60
C ILE A 11 62.20 -9.60 42.20
N THR A 12 61.70 -10.77 41.88
CA THR A 12 60.70 -10.99 40.83
C THR A 12 59.35 -10.48 41.30
N SER A 13 58.64 -9.77 40.41
CA SER A 13 57.20 -9.93 40.10
C SER A 13 56.39 -8.62 39.98
N PHE A 14 55.47 -8.67 39.01
CA PHE A 14 54.36 -7.77 38.70
C PHE A 14 54.65 -6.49 37.89
N PHE A 15 54.85 -6.69 36.58
CA PHE A 15 54.43 -5.69 35.58
C PHE A 15 52.89 -5.64 35.55
N PHE A 16 52.33 -4.57 36.11
CA PHE A 16 50.97 -4.12 35.83
C PHE A 16 50.92 -3.60 34.39
N LEU A 17 50.34 -4.36 33.46
CA LEU A 17 49.91 -3.84 32.17
C LEU A 17 48.54 -3.16 32.36
N PRO A 18 48.38 -1.86 32.05
CA PRO A 18 47.06 -1.26 32.00
C PRO A 18 46.33 -1.87 30.80
N ALA A 19 45.17 -2.46 31.07
CA ALA A 19 44.28 -2.99 30.05
C ALA A 19 43.86 -1.85 29.11
N LEU A 20 44.50 -1.79 27.94
CA LEU A 20 44.02 -1.01 26.81
C LEU A 20 42.73 -1.69 26.33
N GLN A 21 41.60 -1.26 26.87
CA GLN A 21 40.28 -1.57 26.32
C GLN A 21 40.18 -0.90 24.94
N ALA A 22 40.77 -1.54 23.94
CA ALA A 22 40.43 -1.31 22.55
C ALA A 22 38.97 -1.75 22.39
N GLN A 23 38.05 -0.79 22.57
CA GLN A 23 36.67 -0.95 22.17
C GLN A 23 36.67 -1.22 20.66
N LEU A 24 36.49 -2.50 20.30
CA LEU A 24 36.11 -2.90 18.95
C LEU A 24 34.77 -2.23 18.63
N ARG A 25 34.82 -1.02 18.06
CA ARG A 25 33.68 -0.43 17.36
C ARG A 25 33.41 -1.33 16.17
N ARG A 26 32.43 -2.24 16.32
CA ARG A 26 31.88 -2.98 15.18
C ARG A 26 31.45 -1.93 14.15
N PRO A 27 31.91 -1.97 12.90
CA PRO A 27 31.31 -1.13 11.87
C PRO A 27 29.82 -1.48 11.86
N GLY A 28 28.98 -0.51 12.22
CA GLY A 28 27.55 -0.66 12.13
C GLY A 28 27.24 -1.06 10.71
N VAL A 29 26.65 -2.25 10.54
CA VAL A 29 26.04 -2.60 9.27
C VAL A 29 24.98 -1.53 9.05
N VAL A 30 25.27 -0.57 8.18
CA VAL A 30 24.27 0.33 7.65
C VAL A 30 23.38 -0.56 6.80
N THR A 31 22.33 -1.08 7.42
CA THR A 31 21.26 -1.75 6.70
C THR A 31 20.59 -0.65 5.89
N ILE A 32 21.11 -0.38 4.69
CA ILE A 32 20.41 0.43 3.70
C ILE A 32 19.07 -0.27 3.54
N LYS A 33 17.97 0.38 3.97
CA LYS A 33 16.62 -0.14 3.75
C LYS A 33 16.54 -0.46 2.26
N LYS A 34 16.35 -1.74 1.93
CA LYS A 34 16.12 -2.17 0.55
C LYS A 34 14.97 -1.32 0.03
N GLU A 35 15.25 -0.51 -0.98
CA GLU A 35 14.24 0.33 -1.62
C GLU A 35 13.04 -0.55 -1.96
N ASP A 36 11.88 -0.18 -1.43
CA ASP A 36 10.66 -0.92 -1.71
C ASP A 36 10.32 -0.65 -3.16
N ARG A 37 10.67 -1.60 -4.05
CA ARG A 37 10.53 -1.45 -5.51
C ARG A 37 9.08 -1.28 -5.97
N LYS A 38 8.13 -1.30 -5.04
CA LYS A 38 6.69 -1.10 -5.25
C LYS A 38 6.28 0.38 -5.26
N SER A 39 7.12 1.28 -4.74
CA SER A 39 6.82 2.71 -4.74
C SER A 39 8.03 3.52 -5.20
N SER A 40 8.00 3.98 -6.44
CA SER A 40 8.99 4.88 -6.99
C SER A 40 8.77 6.29 -6.45
N GLN A 41 9.79 6.91 -5.86
CA GLN A 41 9.79 8.32 -5.45
C GLN A 41 9.91 9.28 -6.65
N LEU A 42 9.26 8.94 -7.77
CA LEU A 42 9.31 9.75 -8.98
C LEU A 42 8.43 10.98 -8.83
N VAL A 43 8.94 12.10 -9.34
CA VAL A 43 8.12 13.29 -9.56
C VAL A 43 7.04 12.93 -10.58
N LYS A 44 5.78 13.01 -10.16
CA LYS A 44 4.64 12.78 -11.03
C LYS A 44 4.45 14.01 -11.93
N GLU A 45 4.50 13.79 -13.23
CA GLU A 45 4.26 14.82 -14.24
C GLU A 45 2.74 15.02 -14.42
N ASP A 46 2.33 16.25 -14.73
CA ASP A 46 0.92 16.57 -14.95
C ASP A 46 0.39 15.95 -16.27
N GLY A 47 -0.88 15.56 -16.30
CA GLY A 47 -1.49 14.89 -17.44
C GLY A 47 -0.98 13.46 -17.72
N VAL A 48 -0.33 12.83 -16.74
CA VAL A 48 0.22 11.47 -16.84
C VAL A 48 -0.49 10.51 -15.88
N ILE A 49 -0.95 9.38 -16.42
CA ILE A 49 -1.48 8.27 -15.63
C ILE A 49 -0.34 7.30 -15.33
N TYR A 50 0.07 7.25 -14.07
CA TYR A 50 1.05 6.28 -13.58
C TYR A 50 0.34 4.99 -13.18
N LEU A 51 0.79 3.85 -13.71
CA LEU A 51 0.21 2.54 -13.44
C LEU A 51 0.70 1.93 -12.12
N GLU A 52 1.83 2.43 -11.61
CA GLU A 52 2.43 1.95 -10.37
C GLU A 52 1.51 2.17 -9.16
N GLY A 53 1.23 1.10 -8.42
CA GLY A 53 0.32 1.12 -7.27
C GLY A 53 -1.17 1.13 -7.63
N MET A 54 -1.51 1.34 -8.91
CA MET A 54 -2.89 1.30 -9.41
C MET A 54 -3.27 -0.10 -9.92
N VAL A 55 -2.34 -0.77 -10.60
CA VAL A 55 -2.56 -2.11 -11.17
C VAL A 55 -1.79 -3.16 -10.37
N VAL A 56 -2.41 -4.32 -10.12
CA VAL A 56 -1.78 -5.43 -9.39
C VAL A 56 -0.72 -6.14 -10.23
N ASN A 57 -0.99 -6.29 -11.53
CA ASN A 57 -0.11 -6.97 -12.48
C ASN A 57 0.56 -5.97 -13.43
N ASP A 58 1.86 -6.17 -13.67
CA ASP A 58 2.61 -5.36 -14.62
C ASP A 58 2.06 -5.52 -16.05
N VAL A 59 1.89 -4.39 -16.75
CA VAL A 59 1.43 -4.38 -18.13
C VAL A 59 2.62 -4.59 -19.07
N VAL A 60 2.69 -5.78 -19.67
CA VAL A 60 3.77 -6.14 -20.59
C VAL A 60 3.43 -5.67 -22.00
N VAL A 61 4.31 -4.89 -22.60
CA VAL A 61 4.21 -4.38 -23.98
C VAL A 61 5.42 -4.79 -24.79
N ARG A 62 5.30 -4.82 -26.11
CA ARG A 62 6.42 -5.14 -27.01
C ARG A 62 6.95 -3.89 -27.67
N ILE A 63 8.27 -3.70 -27.65
CA ILE A 63 8.92 -2.64 -28.43
C ILE A 63 9.13 -3.14 -29.86
N SER A 64 8.46 -2.53 -30.82
CA SER A 64 8.52 -2.94 -32.23
C SER A 64 9.78 -2.39 -32.92
N ILE A 65 10.08 -1.12 -32.68
CA ILE A 65 11.15 -0.38 -33.35
C ILE A 65 12.10 0.21 -32.28
N ALA A 66 13.39 0.34 -32.62
CA ALA A 66 14.35 0.98 -31.75
C ALA A 66 13.93 2.44 -31.49
N ALA A 67 13.77 2.82 -30.22
CA ALA A 67 13.27 4.12 -29.84
C ALA A 67 14.17 4.81 -28.81
N PRO A 68 14.46 6.12 -28.98
CA PRO A 68 15.13 6.89 -27.93
C PRO A 68 14.20 7.04 -26.73
N ALA A 69 14.73 6.83 -25.54
CA ALA A 69 14.05 7.01 -24.27
C ALA A 69 14.55 8.27 -23.57
N TYR A 70 13.62 9.04 -23.03
CA TYR A 70 13.89 10.31 -22.35
C TYR A 70 13.47 10.29 -20.88
N SER A 71 14.04 11.18 -20.06
CA SER A 71 13.74 11.27 -18.63
C SER A 71 12.36 11.83 -18.32
N THR A 72 11.94 12.85 -19.08
CA THR A 72 10.69 13.61 -18.92
C THR A 72 9.83 13.53 -20.18
N LEU A 73 8.54 13.83 -20.06
CA LEU A 73 7.61 13.81 -21.17
C LEU A 73 7.98 14.83 -22.26
N ALA A 74 8.60 15.94 -21.87
CA ALA A 74 9.12 16.98 -22.76
C ALA A 74 10.39 16.57 -23.53
N ALA A 75 10.90 15.35 -23.33
CA ALA A 75 12.11 14.83 -23.96
C ALA A 75 13.39 15.64 -23.64
N ASP A 76 13.50 16.18 -22.43
CA ASP A 76 14.60 17.08 -22.03
C ASP A 76 15.98 16.40 -22.01
N ARG A 77 16.07 15.22 -21.37
CA ARG A 77 17.32 14.45 -21.29
C ARG A 77 17.18 13.06 -21.88
N TRP A 78 18.05 12.76 -22.84
CA TRP A 78 18.20 11.42 -23.40
C TRP A 78 18.82 10.45 -22.38
N LEU A 79 18.20 9.28 -22.23
CA LEU A 79 18.66 8.21 -21.34
C LEU A 79 19.33 7.05 -22.07
N GLY A 80 18.92 6.79 -23.31
CA GLY A 80 19.38 5.64 -24.06
C GLY A 80 18.46 5.33 -25.24
N THR A 81 18.86 4.38 -26.08
CA THR A 81 17.98 3.84 -27.13
C THR A 81 17.60 2.43 -26.77
N LEU A 82 16.29 2.17 -26.72
CA LEU A 82 15.73 0.85 -26.47
C LEU A 82 15.95 -0.06 -27.68
N LEU A 83 16.24 -1.33 -27.39
CA LEU A 83 16.38 -2.36 -28.43
C LEU A 83 14.99 -2.73 -29.00
N PRO A 84 14.90 -3.01 -30.32
CA PRO A 84 13.67 -3.51 -30.91
C PRO A 84 13.43 -4.98 -30.52
N ASN A 85 12.20 -5.46 -30.72
CA ASN A 85 11.78 -6.85 -30.49
C ASN A 85 12.01 -7.37 -29.07
N GLN A 86 11.80 -6.54 -28.06
CA GLN A 86 11.86 -6.94 -26.66
C GLN A 86 10.55 -6.67 -25.94
N ASN A 87 10.32 -7.41 -24.86
CA ASN A 87 9.25 -7.10 -23.91
C ASN A 87 9.70 -5.98 -22.98
N ALA A 88 8.79 -5.09 -22.68
CA ALA A 88 8.95 -3.96 -21.80
C ALA A 88 7.78 -3.90 -20.83
N ILE A 89 8.00 -3.28 -19.67
CA ILE A 89 6.93 -3.04 -18.69
C ILE A 89 6.46 -1.59 -18.88
N LEU A 90 5.16 -1.40 -19.13
CA LEU A 90 4.55 -0.09 -19.17
C LEU A 90 4.39 0.45 -17.75
N LEU A 91 4.93 1.63 -17.49
CA LEU A 91 4.92 2.28 -16.18
C LEU A 91 3.93 3.44 -16.12
N ALA A 92 3.82 4.20 -17.21
CA ALA A 92 2.92 5.35 -17.27
C ALA A 92 2.47 5.62 -18.70
N VAL A 93 1.30 6.24 -18.82
CA VAL A 93 0.65 6.61 -20.07
C VAL A 93 0.37 8.10 -20.07
N SER A 94 0.68 8.74 -21.19
CA SER A 94 0.27 10.11 -21.50
C SER A 94 -0.37 10.14 -22.88
N GLU A 95 -0.97 11.28 -23.23
CA GLU A 95 -1.52 11.48 -24.57
C GLU A 95 -0.46 11.35 -25.67
N LYS A 96 0.79 11.77 -25.41
CA LYS A 96 1.85 11.88 -26.43
C LYS A 96 2.82 10.70 -26.46
N ALA A 97 3.07 10.08 -25.30
CA ALA A 97 4.14 9.11 -25.11
C ALA A 97 3.79 8.07 -24.04
N TYR A 98 4.51 6.95 -24.09
CA TYR A 98 4.47 5.91 -23.06
C TYR A 98 5.77 5.90 -22.27
N ARG A 99 5.68 5.74 -20.96
CA ARG A 99 6.85 5.51 -20.11
C ARG A 99 7.00 4.01 -19.93
N VAL A 100 8.13 3.45 -20.37
CA VAL A 100 8.39 2.02 -20.29
C VAL A 100 9.71 1.73 -19.60
N ARG A 101 9.79 0.56 -18.96
CA ARG A 101 11.02 -0.03 -18.42
C ARG A 101 11.47 -1.17 -19.33
N ALA A 102 12.66 -1.03 -19.91
CA ALA A 102 13.19 -1.98 -20.88
C ALA A 102 14.73 -1.95 -20.93
N LYS A 103 15.34 -2.88 -21.68
CA LYS A 103 16.79 -2.94 -21.85
C LYS A 103 17.25 -2.03 -23.00
N ALA A 104 18.21 -1.17 -22.71
CA ALA A 104 18.99 -0.39 -23.67
C ALA A 104 20.41 -0.94 -23.77
N LYS A 105 21.21 -0.34 -24.66
CA LYS A 105 22.65 -0.67 -24.79
C LYS A 105 23.44 -0.46 -23.50
N GLN A 106 23.11 0.57 -22.71
CA GLN A 106 23.81 0.88 -21.46
C GLN A 106 23.30 0.11 -20.24
N GLY A 107 22.22 -0.66 -20.37
CA GLY A 107 21.58 -1.37 -19.25
C GLY A 107 20.06 -1.26 -19.26
N GLN A 108 19.41 -1.63 -18.16
CA GLN A 108 17.97 -1.43 -18.01
C GLN A 108 17.69 0.05 -17.72
N ILE A 109 16.77 0.64 -18.48
CA ILE A 109 16.37 2.04 -18.32
C ILE A 109 14.85 2.15 -18.23
N ALA A 110 14.37 3.17 -17.54
CA ALA A 110 12.97 3.57 -17.51
C ALA A 110 12.85 4.98 -18.08
N GLY A 111 12.10 5.12 -19.17
CA GLY A 111 12.01 6.41 -19.86
C GLY A 111 10.81 6.51 -20.80
N TRP A 112 10.56 7.73 -21.22
CA TRP A 112 9.50 8.11 -22.14
C TRP A 112 9.88 7.79 -23.58
N ILE A 113 8.99 7.10 -24.30
CA ILE A 113 9.13 6.73 -25.71
C ILE A 113 7.87 7.08 -26.49
N SER A 114 8.02 7.26 -27.80
CA SER A 114 6.89 7.48 -28.71
C SER A 114 5.95 6.28 -28.73
N LYS A 115 4.63 6.54 -28.77
CA LYS A 115 3.59 5.50 -28.83
C LYS A 115 3.77 4.56 -30.02
N GLY A 116 4.20 5.07 -31.18
CA GLY A 116 4.40 4.28 -32.40
C GLY A 116 5.52 3.23 -32.31
N ALA A 117 6.39 3.31 -31.30
CA ALA A 117 7.41 2.30 -31.04
C ALA A 117 6.93 1.12 -30.20
N VAL A 118 5.71 1.20 -29.65
CA VAL A 118 5.10 0.20 -28.79
C VAL A 118 4.02 -0.55 -29.55
N ALA A 119 4.02 -1.88 -29.42
CA ALA A 119 3.06 -2.79 -29.99
C ALA A 119 2.51 -3.73 -28.91
N GLY A 120 1.35 -4.34 -29.19
CA GLY A 120 0.69 -5.29 -28.30
C GLY A 120 -0.34 -4.69 -27.35
N LEU A 121 -0.68 -3.41 -27.50
CA LEU A 121 -1.81 -2.78 -26.83
C LEU A 121 -3.05 -2.82 -27.73
N HIS A 122 -4.22 -3.04 -27.14
CA HIS A 122 -5.49 -2.95 -27.85
C HIS A 122 -5.84 -1.48 -28.14
N GLU A 123 -6.56 -1.20 -29.22
CA GLU A 123 -6.91 0.18 -29.62
C GLU A 123 -7.77 0.89 -28.57
N SER A 124 -8.64 0.14 -27.88
CA SER A 124 -9.48 0.66 -26.79
C SER A 124 -8.78 0.79 -25.43
N PHE A 125 -7.49 0.44 -25.33
CA PHE A 125 -6.76 0.40 -24.06
C PHE A 125 -6.70 1.77 -23.39
N GLU A 126 -6.40 2.83 -24.16
CA GLU A 126 -6.29 4.19 -23.61
C GLU A 126 -7.64 4.67 -23.05
N THR A 127 -8.74 4.47 -23.78
CA THR A 127 -10.09 4.84 -23.33
C THR A 127 -10.47 4.11 -22.04
N ASN A 128 -10.20 2.79 -21.97
CA ASN A 128 -10.47 1.99 -20.78
C ASN A 128 -9.58 2.42 -19.61
N LEU A 129 -8.34 2.81 -19.87
CA LEU A 129 -7.41 3.28 -18.85
C LEU A 129 -7.87 4.61 -18.23
N HIS A 130 -8.38 5.53 -19.03
CA HIS A 130 -8.96 6.78 -18.53
C HIS A 130 -10.18 6.51 -17.63
N ALA A 131 -11.14 5.71 -18.11
CA ALA A 131 -12.32 5.35 -17.32
C ALA A 131 -11.94 4.62 -16.02
N PHE A 132 -10.94 3.74 -16.08
CA PHE A 132 -10.41 3.06 -14.92
C PHE A 132 -9.73 4.02 -13.93
N TYR A 133 -8.94 4.98 -14.43
CA TYR A 133 -8.26 5.97 -13.60
C TYR A 133 -9.26 6.89 -12.87
N ASP A 134 -10.26 7.40 -13.59
CA ASP A 134 -11.29 8.26 -13.01
C ASP A 134 -12.03 7.53 -11.87
N ARG A 135 -12.37 6.26 -12.10
CA ARG A 135 -12.94 5.39 -11.08
C ARG A 135 -11.97 5.16 -9.92
N TYR A 136 -10.70 4.86 -10.19
CA TYR A 136 -9.69 4.59 -9.18
C TYR A 136 -9.51 5.77 -8.23
N VAL A 137 -9.46 7.00 -8.75
CA VAL A 137 -9.35 8.22 -7.92
C VAL A 137 -10.57 8.33 -7.00
N GLY A 138 -11.78 8.20 -7.54
CA GLY A 138 -13.01 8.28 -6.73
C GLY A 138 -13.10 7.20 -5.65
N VAL A 139 -12.76 5.95 -5.98
CA VAL A 139 -12.72 4.85 -5.01
C VAL A 139 -11.63 5.06 -3.97
N LYS A 140 -10.45 5.53 -4.38
CA LYS A 140 -9.35 5.79 -3.46
C LYS A 140 -9.72 6.86 -2.43
N ASP A 141 -10.37 7.93 -2.85
CA ASP A 141 -10.85 8.97 -1.94
C ASP A 141 -11.88 8.42 -0.94
N LEU A 142 -12.75 7.50 -1.36
CA LEU A 142 -13.71 6.85 -0.46
C LEU A 142 -13.00 5.91 0.54
N ILE A 143 -12.01 5.14 0.09
CA ILE A 143 -11.20 4.28 0.96
C ILE A 143 -10.44 5.11 2.00
N ASP A 144 -9.79 6.19 1.57
CA ASP A 144 -9.03 7.06 2.48
C ASP A 144 -9.95 7.72 3.53
N ASN A 145 -11.22 7.95 3.18
CA ASN A 145 -12.26 8.48 4.08
C ASN A 145 -13.04 7.38 4.84
N HIS A 146 -12.71 6.10 4.69
CA HIS A 146 -13.42 4.95 5.29
C HIS A 146 -14.92 4.91 4.97
N GLN A 147 -15.29 5.29 3.74
CA GLN A 147 -16.66 5.33 3.24
C GLN A 147 -16.95 4.20 2.25
N VAL A 148 -18.24 3.89 2.09
CA VAL A 148 -18.72 2.91 1.12
C VAL A 148 -19.73 3.55 0.18
N ALA A 149 -19.65 3.16 -1.09
CA ALA A 149 -20.48 3.69 -2.17
C ALA A 149 -21.08 2.55 -3.00
N LEU A 150 -22.19 2.86 -3.67
CA LEU A 150 -22.78 1.97 -4.67
C LEU A 150 -21.79 1.81 -5.83
N GLY A 151 -21.69 0.61 -6.40
CA GLY A 151 -20.73 0.31 -7.48
C GLY A 151 -19.30 -0.03 -7.02
N MET A 152 -19.02 0.02 -5.72
CA MET A 152 -17.77 -0.52 -5.17
C MET A 152 -17.74 -2.04 -5.26
N THR A 153 -16.54 -2.60 -5.37
CA THR A 153 -16.32 -4.05 -5.33
C THR A 153 -16.08 -4.53 -3.90
N LEU A 154 -16.28 -5.82 -3.65
CA LEU A 154 -16.00 -6.43 -2.34
C LEU A 154 -14.60 -6.10 -1.82
N SER A 155 -13.58 -6.17 -2.69
CA SER A 155 -12.19 -5.87 -2.34
C SER A 155 -12.00 -4.41 -1.92
N GLU A 156 -12.73 -3.48 -2.52
CA GLU A 156 -12.64 -2.06 -2.21
C GLU A 156 -13.38 -1.73 -0.93
N VAL A 157 -14.54 -2.38 -0.68
CA VAL A 157 -15.25 -2.26 0.60
C VAL A 157 -14.35 -2.75 1.74
N ILE A 158 -13.73 -3.93 1.58
CA ILE A 158 -12.81 -4.47 2.59
C ILE A 158 -11.60 -3.56 2.79
N ALA A 159 -11.08 -2.95 1.72
CA ALA A 159 -9.98 -1.99 1.82
C ALA A 159 -10.37 -0.70 2.56
N SER A 160 -11.65 -0.29 2.45
CA SER A 160 -12.18 0.92 3.09
C SER A 160 -12.47 0.73 4.58
N ILE A 161 -13.26 -0.29 4.94
CA ILE A 161 -13.79 -0.45 6.31
C ILE A 161 -13.29 -1.71 7.03
N GLY A 162 -12.51 -2.56 6.36
CA GLY A 162 -11.96 -3.79 6.92
C GLY A 162 -12.80 -5.04 6.60
N PRO A 163 -12.43 -6.19 7.18
CA PRO A 163 -13.15 -7.44 6.96
C PRO A 163 -14.54 -7.41 7.62
N PRO A 164 -15.57 -8.04 7.02
CA PRO A 164 -16.90 -8.14 7.61
C PRO A 164 -16.93 -9.10 8.80
N ASP A 165 -17.82 -8.85 9.76
CA ASP A 165 -18.06 -9.73 10.91
C ASP A 165 -18.82 -10.98 10.49
N LYS A 166 -19.79 -10.82 9.59
CA LYS A 166 -20.52 -11.93 8.99
C LYS A 166 -20.61 -11.78 7.49
N ARG A 167 -20.56 -12.92 6.81
CA ARG A 167 -20.72 -13.03 5.37
C ARG A 167 -21.65 -14.19 5.03
N SER A 168 -22.69 -13.89 4.25
CA SER A 168 -23.55 -14.87 3.63
C SER A 168 -23.38 -14.79 2.12
N SER A 169 -23.29 -15.93 1.44
CA SER A 169 -23.17 -16.02 -0.02
C SER A 169 -24.24 -16.95 -0.56
N LYS A 170 -24.99 -16.49 -1.54
CA LYS A 170 -26.01 -17.25 -2.26
C LYS A 170 -25.68 -17.25 -3.75
N VAL A 171 -25.75 -18.43 -4.36
CA VAL A 171 -25.52 -18.61 -5.80
C VAL A 171 -26.83 -19.12 -6.39
N THR A 172 -27.40 -18.34 -7.32
CA THR A 172 -28.62 -18.66 -8.08
C THR A 172 -28.30 -18.74 -9.57
N GLU A 173 -29.28 -19.12 -10.39
CA GLU A 173 -29.12 -19.14 -11.86
C GLU A 173 -28.88 -17.73 -12.44
N GLU A 174 -29.37 -16.70 -11.75
CA GLU A 174 -29.25 -15.29 -12.13
C GLU A 174 -27.88 -14.69 -11.80
N GLY A 175 -27.16 -15.27 -10.83
CA GLY A 175 -25.83 -14.81 -10.46
C GLY A 175 -25.46 -15.13 -9.01
N ARG A 176 -24.46 -14.40 -8.51
CA ARG A 176 -24.00 -14.52 -7.12
C ARG A 176 -24.43 -13.29 -6.33
N SER A 177 -25.16 -13.51 -5.23
CA SER A 177 -25.45 -12.47 -4.24
C SER A 177 -24.65 -12.73 -2.97
N ASP A 178 -24.01 -11.70 -2.45
CA ASP A 178 -23.29 -11.74 -1.18
C ASP A 178 -23.89 -10.68 -0.24
N THR A 179 -24.15 -11.06 1.01
CA THR A 179 -24.60 -10.13 2.07
C THR A 179 -23.50 -10.06 3.13
N LEU A 180 -23.07 -8.85 3.46
CA LEU A 180 -22.04 -8.56 4.44
C LEU A 180 -22.64 -7.78 5.60
N GLU A 181 -22.32 -8.17 6.83
CA GLU A 181 -22.68 -7.42 8.03
C GLU A 181 -21.40 -6.91 8.70
N PHE A 182 -21.38 -5.62 9.03
CA PHE A 182 -20.35 -4.94 9.81
C PHE A 182 -21.00 -4.43 11.08
N ILE A 183 -20.48 -4.82 12.24
CA ILE A 183 -21.07 -4.55 13.55
C ILE A 183 -20.02 -3.85 14.42
N ALA A 184 -20.29 -2.61 14.81
CA ALA A 184 -19.44 -1.90 15.76
C ALA A 184 -19.95 -2.10 17.19
N TYR A 185 -19.03 -2.33 18.11
CA TYR A 185 -19.33 -2.47 19.53
C TYR A 185 -18.75 -1.29 20.32
N GLU A 186 -19.56 -0.71 21.20
CA GLU A 186 -19.13 0.27 22.19
C GLU A 186 -18.95 -0.40 23.56
N ARG A 187 -17.87 -0.05 24.26
CA ARG A 187 -17.60 -0.54 25.61
C ARG A 187 -18.25 0.38 26.63
N VAL A 188 -19.44 0.01 27.10
CA VAL A 188 -20.19 0.80 28.07
C VAL A 188 -19.77 0.40 29.50
N PRO A 189 -19.41 1.35 30.37
CA PRO A 189 -19.10 1.07 31.76
C PRO A 189 -20.37 0.70 32.52
N ARG A 190 -20.38 -0.50 33.10
CA ARG A 190 -21.43 -0.96 34.01
C ARG A 190 -20.86 -1.08 35.41
N THR A 191 -21.37 -0.28 36.33
CA THR A 191 -20.99 -0.36 37.74
C THR A 191 -21.99 -1.23 38.48
N VAL A 192 -21.48 -2.29 39.12
CA VAL A 192 -22.27 -3.16 40.00
C VAL A 192 -21.76 -3.05 41.42
N VAL A 193 -22.69 -3.07 42.38
CA VAL A 193 -22.36 -3.09 43.81
C VAL A 193 -22.17 -4.55 44.23
N GLY A 194 -20.94 -4.88 44.61
CA GLY A 194 -20.60 -6.15 45.26
C GLY A 194 -20.53 -5.99 46.77
N TYR A 195 -20.57 -7.10 47.50
CA TYR A 195 -20.32 -7.13 48.94
C TYR A 195 -19.09 -7.98 49.20
N ASP A 196 -18.19 -7.51 50.06
CA ASP A 196 -17.02 -8.31 50.47
C ASP A 196 -17.41 -9.41 51.46
N SER A 197 -16.46 -10.24 51.87
CA SER A 197 -16.68 -11.32 52.85
C SER A 197 -17.13 -10.83 54.23
N PHE A 198 -17.07 -9.51 54.48
CA PHE A 198 -17.49 -8.85 55.72
C PHE A 198 -18.81 -8.08 55.55
N GLY A 199 -19.44 -8.12 54.37
CA GLY A 199 -20.70 -7.44 54.06
C GLY A 199 -20.57 -5.96 53.74
N VAL A 200 -19.36 -5.43 53.50
CA VAL A 200 -19.14 -4.04 53.11
C VAL A 200 -19.40 -3.88 51.60
N PRO A 201 -20.24 -2.92 51.17
CA PRO A 201 -20.48 -2.70 49.75
C PRO A 201 -19.25 -2.06 49.09
N TYR A 202 -18.87 -2.56 47.92
CA TYR A 202 -17.85 -1.96 47.07
C TYR A 202 -18.33 -1.92 45.62
N ASN A 203 -17.90 -0.89 44.89
CA ASN A 203 -18.27 -0.73 43.49
C ASN A 203 -17.24 -1.42 42.60
N THR A 204 -17.71 -2.30 41.71
CA THR A 204 -16.90 -2.84 40.62
C THR A 204 -17.42 -2.30 39.30
N THR A 205 -16.57 -1.60 38.55
CA THR A 205 -16.88 -1.17 37.19
C THR A 205 -16.36 -2.22 36.23
N THR A 206 -17.26 -2.86 35.50
CA THR A 206 -16.93 -3.76 34.38
C THR A 206 -17.35 -3.09 33.07
N TYR A 207 -16.58 -3.31 32.01
CA TYR A 207 -16.91 -2.81 30.68
C TYR A 207 -17.63 -3.92 29.91
N VAL A 208 -18.84 -3.64 29.46
CA VAL A 208 -19.65 -4.55 28.64
C VAL A 208 -19.67 -4.02 27.22
N GLU A 209 -19.39 -4.90 26.26
CA GLU A 209 -19.53 -4.57 24.83
C GLU A 209 -21.00 -4.63 24.45
N VAL A 210 -21.51 -3.52 23.92
CA VAL A 210 -22.87 -3.39 23.41
C VAL A 210 -22.77 -2.98 21.96
N GLU A 211 -23.60 -3.57 21.09
CA GLU A 211 -23.69 -3.18 19.70
C GLU A 211 -24.09 -1.70 19.60
N SER A 212 -23.28 -0.91 18.91
CA SER A 212 -23.44 0.53 18.75
C SER A 212 -23.89 0.93 17.35
N SER A 213 -23.52 0.16 16.32
CA SER A 213 -23.96 0.40 14.95
C SER A 213 -23.86 -0.89 14.14
N ARG A 214 -24.70 -1.03 13.13
CA ARG A 214 -24.62 -2.13 12.16
C ARG A 214 -24.84 -1.62 10.75
N VAL A 215 -24.00 -2.07 9.84
CA VAL A 215 -24.11 -1.78 8.41
C VAL A 215 -24.22 -3.08 7.64
N THR A 216 -25.29 -3.19 6.85
CA THR A 216 -25.53 -4.33 5.97
C THR A 216 -25.28 -3.90 4.53
N ILE A 217 -24.39 -4.61 3.84
CA ILE A 217 -24.05 -4.35 2.45
C ILE A 217 -24.46 -5.56 1.62
N GLU A 218 -25.27 -5.33 0.60
CA GLU A 218 -25.63 -6.35 -0.39
C GLU A 218 -24.83 -6.13 -1.67
N LEU A 219 -24.25 -7.22 -2.17
CA LEU A 219 -23.51 -7.25 -3.40
C LEU A 219 -24.17 -8.21 -4.38
N GLU A 220 -24.21 -7.79 -5.63
CA GLU A 220 -24.58 -8.61 -6.76
C GLU A 220 -23.38 -8.67 -7.72
N ASN A 221 -22.99 -9.88 -8.12
CA ASN A 221 -21.85 -10.09 -9.02
C ASN A 221 -20.59 -9.32 -8.59
N ASN A 222 -20.30 -9.34 -7.29
CA ASN A 222 -19.17 -8.67 -6.64
C ASN A 222 -19.24 -7.12 -6.61
N THR A 223 -20.40 -6.53 -6.90
CA THR A 223 -20.62 -5.07 -6.92
C THR A 223 -21.68 -4.67 -5.90
N VAL A 224 -21.44 -3.62 -5.11
CA VAL A 224 -22.39 -3.12 -4.11
C VAL A 224 -23.63 -2.54 -4.77
N ILE A 225 -24.80 -3.06 -4.40
CA ILE A 225 -26.12 -2.63 -4.88
C ILE A 225 -26.94 -1.93 -3.79
N THR A 226 -26.81 -2.38 -2.54
CA THR A 226 -27.59 -1.87 -1.40
C THR A 226 -26.66 -1.63 -0.22
N ILE A 227 -26.88 -0.52 0.47
CA ILE A 227 -26.24 -0.20 1.75
C ILE A 227 -27.36 0.16 2.72
N GLU A 228 -27.47 -0.60 3.81
CA GLU A 228 -28.40 -0.35 4.89
C GLU A 228 -27.62 -0.03 6.16
N ASP A 229 -27.73 1.23 6.59
CA ASP A 229 -27.13 1.73 7.83
C ASP A 229 -28.16 1.66 8.96
N SER A 230 -27.85 0.92 10.02
CA SER A 230 -28.66 0.83 11.24
C SER A 230 -27.89 1.42 12.42
N GLU A 231 -28.47 2.47 13.01
CA GLU A 231 -28.00 3.21 14.20
C GLU A 231 -26.59 3.85 14.11
N GLY A 232 -26.52 5.16 14.36
CA GLY A 232 -25.30 5.88 14.79
C GLY A 232 -24.18 6.15 13.77
N VAL A 233 -24.07 5.37 12.68
CA VAL A 233 -23.00 5.52 11.67
C VAL A 233 -23.61 5.66 10.27
N ASP A 234 -23.12 6.66 9.53
CA ASP A 234 -23.51 6.91 8.13
C ASP A 234 -22.28 6.67 7.25
N LEU A 235 -22.08 5.41 6.82
CA LEU A 235 -20.97 5.02 5.95
C LEU A 235 -21.25 5.34 4.48
N SER A 236 -22.53 5.58 4.16
CA SER A 236 -23.03 5.79 2.79
C SER A 236 -23.09 7.26 2.37
N ARG A 237 -23.13 8.20 3.33
CA ARG A 237 -23.22 9.64 3.02
C ARG A 237 -21.92 10.39 3.22
N ASN A 238 -21.39 10.89 2.10
CA ASN A 238 -20.48 12.02 2.11
C ASN A 238 -21.29 13.32 2.08
N GLY A 239 -21.60 13.89 3.24
CA GLY A 239 -22.29 15.18 3.33
C GLY A 239 -23.75 15.20 2.85
N GLY A 240 -24.45 14.07 2.90
CA GLY A 240 -25.90 13.98 2.60
C GLY A 240 -26.26 13.41 1.23
N THR A 241 -25.28 13.23 0.33
CA THR A 241 -25.50 12.66 -1.02
C THR A 241 -25.00 11.22 -1.07
N LEU A 242 -25.79 10.32 -1.67
CA LEU A 242 -25.36 8.95 -1.96
C LEU A 242 -24.16 8.99 -2.92
N SER A 243 -23.02 8.46 -2.48
CA SER A 243 -21.87 8.31 -3.36
C SER A 243 -22.10 7.13 -4.29
N VAL A 244 -22.03 7.37 -5.60
CA VAL A 244 -22.15 6.35 -6.65
C VAL A 244 -20.87 6.34 -7.45
N VAL A 245 -20.23 5.18 -7.50
CA VAL A 245 -19.02 4.95 -8.27
C VAL A 245 -19.39 4.27 -9.60
N PRO A 246 -18.73 4.62 -10.71
CA PRO A 246 -18.89 3.91 -11.98
C PRO A 246 -18.65 2.39 -11.81
N PRO A 247 -19.27 1.55 -12.65
CA PRO A 247 -19.05 0.10 -12.61
C PRO A 247 -17.58 -0.24 -12.86
N PRO A 248 -17.11 -1.40 -12.38
CA PRO A 248 -15.72 -1.83 -12.55
C PRO A 248 -15.36 -1.96 -14.03
N VAL A 249 -14.24 -1.34 -14.41
CA VAL A 249 -13.67 -1.42 -15.76
C VAL A 249 -12.49 -2.39 -15.71
N PHE A 250 -12.47 -3.36 -16.62
CA PHE A 250 -11.36 -4.31 -16.73
C PHE A 250 -10.39 -3.85 -17.82
N LEU A 251 -9.10 -3.78 -17.49
CA LEU A 251 -8.03 -3.38 -18.41
C LEU A 251 -7.52 -4.55 -19.27
N PHE A 252 -7.77 -5.81 -18.85
CA PHE A 252 -7.27 -7.04 -19.46
C PHE A 252 -8.35 -8.10 -19.53
#